data_AF-A0A9D8UUF8-F1
#
_entry.id   AF-A0A9D8UUF8-F1
#
_cell.length_a   1.000
_cell.length_b   1.000
_cell.length_c   1.000
_cell.angle_alpha   90.00
_cell.angle_beta   90.00
_cell.angle_gamma   90.00
#
_symmetry.space_group_name_H-M   'P 1'
#
loop_
_entity.id
_entity.type
_entity.pdbx_description
1 polymer ?
#
loop_
_entity_poly.entity_id
_entity_poly.type
_entity_poly.pdbx_seq_one_letter_code
_entity_poly.pdbx_strand_id
1 'polypeptide(L)'
;MSTKTIVSAAYVAGAVAAALSTATLATTTGAVAAEKEKCYGVSMAGKNDCAAGPGTTCAGTSKVDYQGNAWTFVDAGTCADIDLPDGRMGSLEPLERDLPA
;
A
#
# COMPACT_ATOMS: atom_id res chain seq x y z
N MET A 1 17.73 -16.99 -71.41
CA MET A 1 16.43 -17.39 -70.84
C MET A 1 16.41 -16.92 -69.40
N SER A 2 15.96 -15.69 -69.16
CA SER A 2 14.63 -15.34 -68.66
C SER A 2 14.40 -15.69 -67.20
N THR A 3 14.66 -14.70 -66.33
CA THR A 3 13.92 -14.54 -65.08
C THR A 3 13.25 -13.16 -65.14
N LYS A 4 12.00 -13.14 -65.61
CA LYS A 4 11.09 -12.01 -65.44
C LYS A 4 10.57 -12.06 -64.00
N THR A 5 10.47 -10.91 -63.33
CA THR A 5 9.34 -10.50 -62.46
C THR A 5 9.60 -9.01 -62.12
N ILE A 6 9.16 -8.08 -62.96
CA ILE A 6 7.92 -7.30 -62.80
C ILE A 6 7.90 -6.55 -61.46
N VAL A 7 8.29 -5.28 -61.50
CA VAL A 7 8.13 -4.31 -60.42
C VAL A 7 6.65 -3.92 -60.41
N SER A 8 5.91 -4.37 -59.39
CA SER A 8 4.53 -3.98 -59.17
C SER A 8 4.44 -3.06 -57.96
N ALA A 9 3.69 -1.98 -58.18
CA ALA A 9 3.50 -0.84 -57.32
C ALA A 9 2.98 -1.17 -55.92
N ALA A 10 3.36 -0.29 -54.99
CA ALA A 10 2.49 0.26 -53.96
C ALA A 10 1.70 -0.75 -53.12
N TYR A 11 2.26 -1.12 -51.97
CA TYR A 11 1.45 -1.26 -50.77
C TYR A 11 2.18 -0.61 -49.59
N VAL A 12 1.71 0.59 -49.27
CA VAL A 12 1.88 1.23 -47.97
C VAL A 12 1.22 0.33 -46.93
N ALA A 13 2.00 -0.20 -46.00
CA ALA A 13 1.48 -0.75 -44.76
C ALA A 13 2.38 -0.23 -43.64
N GLY A 14 1.96 0.90 -43.06
CA GLY A 14 2.56 1.44 -41.85
C GLY A 14 2.40 0.43 -40.71
N ALA A 15 3.50 0.09 -40.07
CA ALA A 15 3.49 -0.55 -38.77
C ALA A 15 4.28 0.37 -37.81
N VAL A 16 3.56 1.31 -37.20
CA VAL A 16 4.05 1.99 -36.00
C VAL A 16 4.08 0.91 -34.91
N ALA A 17 5.27 0.40 -34.61
CA ALA A 17 5.49 -0.44 -33.45
C ALA A 17 5.42 0.44 -32.19
N ALA A 18 4.21 0.84 -31.80
CA ALA A 18 3.94 1.27 -30.44
C ALA A 18 3.96 -0.01 -29.59
N ALA A 19 5.14 -0.38 -29.10
CA ALA A 19 5.24 -1.25 -27.95
C ALA A 19 4.70 -0.46 -26.75
N LEU A 20 3.37 -0.44 -26.61
CA LEU A 20 2.73 0.03 -25.40
C LEU A 20 3.27 -0.83 -24.28
N SER A 21 3.98 -0.16 -23.39
CA SER A 21 4.33 -0.64 -22.07
C SER A 21 3.06 -1.18 -21.44
N THR A 22 2.89 -2.50 -21.47
CA THR A 22 1.99 -3.18 -20.54
C THR A 22 2.66 -3.05 -19.18
N ALA A 23 2.56 -1.85 -18.58
CA ALA A 23 2.52 -1.73 -17.14
C ALA A 23 1.34 -2.62 -16.74
N THR A 24 1.67 -3.84 -16.34
CA THR A 24 0.78 -4.74 -15.65
C THR A 24 0.16 -3.95 -14.52
N LEU A 25 -1.06 -3.47 -14.77
CA LEU A 25 -2.01 -3.12 -13.74
C LEU A 25 -2.06 -4.37 -12.87
N ALA A 26 -1.45 -4.30 -11.70
CA ALA A 26 -1.65 -5.25 -10.64
C ALA A 26 -3.11 -5.11 -10.19
N THR A 27 -4.03 -5.65 -10.99
CA THR A 27 -5.38 -5.97 -10.54
C THR A 27 -5.26 -7.26 -9.75
N THR A 28 -4.77 -7.16 -8.52
CA THR A 28 -5.03 -8.17 -7.51
C THR A 28 -6.50 -8.06 -7.12
N THR A 29 -7.39 -8.59 -7.97
CA THR A 29 -8.71 -9.03 -7.54
C THR A 29 -8.51 -10.31 -6.72
N GLY A 30 -7.98 -10.16 -5.51
CA GLY A 30 -8.06 -11.15 -4.45
C GLY A 30 -9.31 -10.87 -3.65
N ALA A 31 -10.09 -11.90 -3.34
CA ALA A 31 -11.21 -11.80 -2.42
C ALA A 31 -10.83 -10.95 -1.20
N VAL A 32 -11.57 -9.86 -0.94
CA VAL A 32 -11.33 -8.98 0.20
C VAL A 32 -11.75 -9.71 1.47
N ALA A 33 -10.96 -10.69 1.90
CA ALA A 33 -10.73 -10.83 3.32
C ALA A 33 -10.27 -9.43 3.75
N ALA A 34 -10.93 -8.80 4.72
CA ALA A 34 -10.48 -7.53 5.26
C ALA A 34 -9.11 -7.76 5.91
N GLU A 35 -8.05 -7.72 5.09
CA GLU A 35 -6.69 -7.82 5.57
C GLU A 35 -6.51 -6.62 6.50
N LYS A 36 -6.17 -6.90 7.75
CA LYS A 36 -5.89 -5.85 8.72
C LYS A 36 -4.44 -5.46 8.58
N GLU A 37 -4.15 -4.17 8.57
CA GLU A 37 -2.78 -3.66 8.56
C GLU A 37 -2.41 -3.07 9.94
N LYS A 38 -1.12 -3.10 10.26
CA LYS A 38 -0.61 -2.44 11.46
C LYS A 38 -0.55 -0.95 11.20
N CYS A 39 -1.22 -0.17 12.02
CA CYS A 39 -1.16 1.28 11.94
C CYS A 39 -0.61 1.89 13.21
N TYR A 40 0.54 2.54 13.08
CA TYR A 40 1.29 3.18 14.15
C TYR A 40 0.83 4.61 14.40
N GLY A 41 0.90 5.04 15.67
CA GLY A 41 0.57 6.40 16.07
C GLY A 41 -0.92 6.74 16.02
N VAL A 42 -1.81 5.73 15.99
CA VAL A 42 -3.27 5.91 16.01
C VAL A 42 -3.92 5.44 17.31
N SER A 43 -3.23 4.60 18.07
CA SER A 43 -3.75 4.02 19.31
C SER A 43 -3.84 5.06 20.42
N MET A 44 -4.91 5.04 21.20
CA MET A 44 -4.97 5.80 22.46
C MET A 44 -4.13 5.12 23.55
N ALA A 45 -3.86 5.85 24.63
CA ALA A 45 -3.23 5.30 25.82
C ALA A 45 -3.97 4.04 26.31
N GLY A 46 -3.23 2.96 26.52
CA GLY A 46 -3.78 1.67 26.92
C GLY A 46 -4.63 0.92 25.89
N LYS A 47 -4.72 1.38 24.63
CA LYS A 47 -5.60 0.78 23.60
C LYS A 47 -4.88 0.28 22.33
N ASN A 48 -3.57 0.11 22.37
CA ASN A 48 -2.84 -0.44 21.23
C ASN A 48 -2.95 -1.96 21.14
N ASP A 49 -2.96 -2.48 19.91
CA ASP A 49 -2.76 -3.88 19.61
C ASP A 49 -1.27 -4.08 19.36
N CYS A 50 -0.66 -5.07 19.98
CA CYS A 50 0.72 -5.40 19.68
C CYS A 50 0.81 -6.78 19.03
N ALA A 51 1.95 -7.07 18.41
CA ALA A 51 2.15 -8.15 17.43
C ALA A 51 1.80 -9.54 17.93
N ALA A 52 1.70 -9.71 19.25
CA ALA A 52 1.53 -10.99 19.86
C ALA A 52 0.04 -11.41 20.01
N GLY A 53 -0.93 -10.55 19.67
CA GLY A 53 -2.36 -10.90 19.64
C GLY A 53 -3.06 -10.82 21.00
N PRO A 54 -4.38 -11.11 21.07
CA PRO A 54 -5.16 -11.02 22.30
C PRO A 54 -4.56 -11.89 23.42
N GLY A 55 -4.32 -11.31 24.60
CA GLY A 55 -3.77 -12.03 25.76
C GLY A 55 -2.24 -12.03 25.86
N THR A 56 -1.55 -11.26 25.03
CA THR A 56 -0.09 -11.08 25.10
C THR A 56 0.29 -9.75 25.72
N THR A 57 1.48 -9.70 26.32
CA THR A 57 1.89 -8.65 27.28
C THR A 57 2.05 -7.24 26.70
N CYS A 58 1.89 -7.06 25.39
CA CYS A 58 2.14 -5.77 24.76
C CYS A 58 0.87 -5.04 24.29
N ALA A 59 -0.29 -5.69 24.28
CA ALA A 59 -1.57 -5.00 24.10
C ALA A 59 -1.85 -4.10 25.32
N GLY A 60 -2.29 -2.87 25.07
CA GLY A 60 -2.56 -1.88 26.12
C GLY A 60 -1.34 -1.33 26.85
N THR A 61 -0.16 -1.36 26.23
CA THR A 61 1.08 -0.81 26.81
C THR A 61 1.34 0.64 26.45
N SER A 62 0.59 1.21 25.49
CA SER A 62 0.68 2.63 25.14
C SER A 62 0.52 3.50 26.37
N LYS A 63 1.49 4.36 26.61
CA LYS A 63 1.55 5.26 27.76
C LYS A 63 0.88 6.59 27.48
N VAL A 64 0.88 7.02 26.22
CA VAL A 64 0.29 8.28 25.77
C VAL A 64 -0.61 8.03 24.56
N ASP A 65 -1.52 8.96 24.30
CA ASP A 65 -2.35 8.93 23.11
C ASP A 65 -1.48 9.14 21.87
N TYR A 66 -1.76 8.36 20.82
CA TYR A 66 -1.10 8.44 19.51
C TYR A 66 0.40 8.16 19.54
N GLN A 67 0.84 7.40 20.56
CA GLN A 67 2.23 6.99 20.74
C GLN A 67 2.80 6.39 19.44
N GLY A 68 3.88 6.98 18.94
CA GLY A 68 4.38 6.70 17.59
C GLY A 68 4.89 5.28 17.36
N ASN A 69 5.41 4.61 18.39
CA ASN A 69 5.85 3.21 18.31
C ASN A 69 4.77 2.20 18.76
N ALA A 70 3.58 2.67 19.13
CA ALA A 70 2.42 1.83 19.37
C ALA A 70 1.52 1.77 18.14
N TRP A 71 0.85 0.64 17.94
CA TRP A 71 0.01 0.43 16.77
C TRP A 71 -1.31 -0.25 17.10
N THR A 72 -2.26 -0.18 16.19
CA THR A 72 -3.55 -0.87 16.24
C THR A 72 -3.82 -1.50 14.88
N PHE A 73 -4.55 -2.62 14.85
CA PHE A 73 -4.98 -3.21 13.59
C PHE A 73 -6.13 -2.40 12.99
N VAL A 74 -5.92 -1.88 11.78
CA VAL A 74 -6.93 -1.13 11.03
C VAL A 74 -7.23 -1.86 9.73
N ASP A 75 -8.29 -1.47 9.01
CA ASP A 75 -8.56 -2.03 7.69
C ASP A 75 -7.42 -1.67 6.73
N ALA A 76 -6.93 -2.63 5.93
CA ALA A 76 -5.86 -2.37 4.99
C ALA A 76 -6.18 -1.17 4.08
N GLY A 77 -5.16 -0.33 3.87
CA GLY A 77 -5.27 0.90 3.09
C GLY A 77 -5.90 2.08 3.83
N THR A 78 -6.32 1.94 5.10
CA THR A 78 -6.94 3.05 5.85
C THR A 78 -5.99 3.75 6.81
N CYS A 79 -4.81 3.19 7.09
CA CYS A 79 -3.92 3.71 8.12
C CYS A 79 -3.50 5.17 7.90
N ALA A 80 -3.19 5.52 6.67
CA ALA A 80 -2.82 6.89 6.28
C ALA A 80 -4.03 7.83 6.19
N ASP A 81 -5.26 7.31 6.19
CA ASP A 81 -6.50 8.09 6.08
C ASP A 81 -7.11 8.43 7.45
N ILE A 82 -6.52 7.92 8.54
CA ILE A 82 -7.00 8.19 9.90
C ILE A 82 -6.60 9.62 10.29
N ASP A 83 -7.57 10.51 10.32
CA ASP A 83 -7.41 11.88 10.82
C ASP A 83 -7.19 11.89 12.34
N LEU A 84 -6.05 12.44 12.75
CA LEU A 84 -5.68 12.61 14.16
C LEU A 84 -5.61 14.10 14.51
N PRO A 85 -5.65 14.45 15.81
CA PRO A 85 -5.46 15.81 16.26
C PRO A 85 -4.17 16.42 15.67
N ASP A 86 -4.23 17.72 15.41
CA ASP A 86 -3.13 18.52 14.83
C ASP A 86 -2.79 18.16 13.38
N GLY A 87 -3.73 17.54 12.64
CA GLY A 87 -3.55 17.17 11.22
C GLY A 87 -2.55 16.04 11.02
N ARG A 88 -2.35 15.23 12.07
CA ARG A 88 -1.49 14.05 12.02
C ARG A 88 -2.22 12.90 11.34
N MET A 89 -1.45 12.00 10.74
CA MET A 89 -1.96 10.77 10.09
C MET A 89 -1.26 9.56 10.70
N GLY A 90 -1.88 8.38 10.58
CA GLY A 90 -1.26 7.11 10.96
C GLY A 90 -0.12 6.73 10.00
N SER A 91 0.66 5.73 10.38
CA SER A 91 1.77 5.23 9.57
C SER A 91 1.85 3.70 9.59
N LEU A 92 2.25 3.10 8.48
CA LEU A 92 2.57 1.66 8.43
C LEU A 92 3.90 1.34 9.13
N GLU A 93 4.70 2.37 9.39
CA GLU A 93 5.99 2.29 10.07
C GLU A 93 5.94 3.01 11.43
N PRO A 94 6.74 2.57 12.43
CA PRO A 94 6.86 3.26 13.69
C PRO A 94 7.26 4.73 13.52
N LEU A 95 6.65 5.61 14.30
CA LEU A 95 6.93 7.03 14.30
C LEU A 95 7.77 7.42 15.52
N GLU A 96 8.63 8.42 15.34
CA GLU A 96 9.52 8.94 16.39
C GLU A 96 8.86 10.01 17.28
N ARG A 97 7.53 10.19 17.16
CA ARG A 97 6.74 11.16 17.94
C ARG A 97 6.01 10.49 19.11
N ASP A 98 5.63 11.30 20.10
CA ASP A 98 4.80 10.86 21.23
C ASP A 98 5.38 9.64 21.96
N LEU A 99 6.71 9.57 22.08
CA LEU A 99 7.41 8.49 22.77
C LEU A 99 7.51 8.82 24.27
N PRO A 100 7.08 7.91 25.17
CA PRO A 100 7.29 8.10 26.60
C PRO A 100 8.79 8.04 26.93
N ALA A 101 9.21 8.86 27.90
CA ALA A 101 10.59 8.94 28.40
C ALA A 101 11.00 7.69 29.20
#